data_AF-A0A821V986-F1
#
_entry.id   AF-A0A821V986-F1
#
_cell.length_a   1.000
_cell.length_b   1.000
_cell.length_c   1.000
_cell.angle_alpha   90.00
_cell.angle_beta   90.00
_cell.angle_gamma   90.00
#
_symmetry.space_group_name_H-M   'P 1'
#
loop_
_entity.id
_entity.type
_entity.pdbx_description
1 polymer ?
#
loop_
_entity_poly.entity_id
_entity_poly.type
_entity_poly.pdbx_seq_one_letter_code
_entity_poly.pdbx_strand_id
1 'polypeptide(L)' 'MLQNCHLLVKWLIDLEKHLDKLSKPHPDFRLWLTTEPTPKFPIGILQRSLKVVTEPPNGLKLNLRNTYFKIPA' A
#
# COMPACT_ATOMS: atom_id res chain seq x y z
N MET A 1 -0.54 1.30 -9.83
CA MET A 1 -0.96 1.15 -8.42
C MET A 1 -1.78 -0.11 -8.32
N LEU A 2 -1.46 -1.01 -7.41
CA LEU A 2 -2.24 -2.21 -7.12
C LEU A 2 -3.01 -1.98 -5.83
N GLN A 3 -4.29 -2.34 -5.85
CA GLN A 3 -5.21 -2.08 -4.74
C GLN A 3 -5.77 -3.38 -4.19
N ASN A 4 -6.22 -3.34 -2.94
CA ASN A 4 -6.89 -4.44 -2.26
C ASN A 4 -6.07 -5.75 -2.27
N CYS A 5 -4.75 -5.64 -2.11
CA CYS A 5 -3.84 -6.79 -2.28
C CYS A 5 -4.09 -7.94 -1.28
N HIS A 6 -4.73 -7.66 -0.14
CA HIS A 6 -5.19 -8.66 0.83
C HIS A 6 -6.19 -9.67 0.24
N LEU A 7 -6.86 -9.36 -0.87
CA LEU A 7 -7.75 -10.28 -1.59
C LEU A 7 -6.99 -11.27 -2.49
N LEU A 8 -5.74 -10.97 -2.82
CA LEU A 8 -4.92 -11.72 -3.80
C LEU A 8 -3.60 -12.22 -3.20
N VAL A 9 -3.66 -12.75 -1.98
CA VAL A 9 -2.45 -13.10 -1.23
C VAL A 9 -1.58 -14.14 -1.93
N LYS A 10 -2.18 -15.12 -2.61
CA LYS A 10 -1.42 -16.12 -3.39
C LYS A 10 -0.61 -15.48 -4.51
N TRP A 11 -1.20 -14.50 -5.20
CA TRP A 11 -0.54 -13.78 -6.30
C TRP A 11 0.59 -12.88 -5.79
N LEU A 12 0.51 -12.37 -4.56
CA LEU A 12 1.60 -11.57 -3.97
C LEU A 12 2.91 -12.37 -3.84
N ILE A 13 2.85 -13.68 -3.67
CA ILE A 13 4.04 -14.56 -3.66
C ILE A 13 4.70 -14.55 -5.04
N ASP A 14 3.91 -14.55 -6.10
CA ASP A 14 4.46 -14.47 -7.45
C ASP A 14 4.97 -13.06 -7.75
N LEU A 15 4.30 -12.00 -7.26
CA LEU A 15 4.80 -10.64 -7.34
C LEU A 15 6.17 -10.51 -6.66
N GLU A 16 6.35 -11.09 -5.47
CA GLU A 16 7.63 -11.09 -4.75
C GLU A 16 8.76 -11.68 -5.61
N LYS A 17 8.53 -12.83 -6.24
CA LYS A 17 9.50 -13.45 -7.18
C LYS A 17 9.84 -12.57 -8.37
N HIS A 18 8.89 -11.79 -8.89
CA HIS A 18 9.14 -10.86 -9.99
C HIS A 18 9.96 -9.66 -9.51
N LEU A 19 9.68 -9.15 -8.31
CA LEU A 19 10.46 -8.07 -7.69
C LEU A 19 11.89 -8.51 -7.36
N ASP A 20 12.11 -9.77 -7.00
CA ASP A 20 13.46 -10.33 -6.82
C ASP A 20 14.28 -10.36 -8.11
N LYS A 21 13.63 -10.63 -9.24
CA LYS A 21 14.29 -10.66 -10.56
C LYS A 21 14.52 -9.26 -11.14
N LEU A 22 13.90 -8.23 -10.56
CA LEU A 22 13.96 -6.86 -11.04
C LEU A 22 15.29 -6.20 -10.62
N SER A 23 16.34 -6.36 -11.42
CA SER A 23 17.69 -5.87 -11.10
C SER A 23 17.93 -4.40 -11.47
N LYS A 24 17.33 -3.91 -12.56
CA LYS A 24 17.51 -2.54 -13.06
C LYS A 24 16.19 -1.95 -13.56
N PRO A 25 15.26 -1.58 -12.66
CA PRO A 25 14.06 -0.86 -13.05
C PRO A 25 14.41 0.55 -13.56
N HIS A 26 13.50 1.13 -14.34
CA HIS A 26 13.63 2.52 -14.77
C HIS A 26 13.67 3.45 -13.54
N PRO A 27 14.48 4.53 -13.53
CA PRO A 27 14.60 5.44 -12.38
C PRO A 27 13.27 6.02 -11.89
N ASP A 28 12.31 6.21 -12.79
CA ASP A 28 10.97 6.74 -12.48
C ASP A 28 9.92 5.66 -12.19
N PHE A 29 10.27 4.38 -12.24
CA PHE A 29 9.33 3.32 -11.92
C PHE A 29 8.96 3.38 -10.43
N ARG A 30 7.66 3.39 -10.13
CA ARG A 30 7.13 3.33 -8.77
C ARG A 30 6.01 2.29 -8.72
N LEU A 31 6.20 1.28 -7.88
CA LEU A 31 5.16 0.31 -7.55
C LEU A 31 4.47 0.73 -6.25
N TRP A 32 3.18 1.05 -6.35
CA TRP A 32 2.33 1.36 -5.21
C TRP A 32 1.40 0.20 -4.91
N LEU A 33 1.34 -0.22 -3.64
CA LEU A 33 0.47 -1.28 -3.15
C LEU A 33 -0.43 -0.72 -2.05
N THR A 34 -1.74 -0.99 -2.12
CA THR A 34 -2.65 -0.75 -1.00
C THR A 34 -3.26 -2.07 -0.52
N THR A 35 -3.23 -2.27 0.80
CA THR A 35 -3.70 -3.49 1.44
C THR A 35 -4.17 -3.20 2.85
N GLU A 36 -5.11 -4.00 3.33
CA GLU A 36 -5.35 -4.11 4.76
C GLU A 36 -4.29 -5.02 5.40
N PRO A 37 -4.04 -4.88 6.71
CA PRO A 37 -3.17 -5.79 7.45
C PRO A 37 -3.65 -7.24 7.31
N THR A 38 -2.77 -8.13 6.86
CA THR A 38 -3.08 -9.56 6.79
C THR A 38 -1.85 -10.39 7.16
N PRO A 39 -2.01 -11.43 8.01
CA PRO A 39 -0.88 -12.26 8.46
C PRO A 39 -0.26 -13.09 7.32
N LYS A 40 -0.96 -13.21 6.20
CA LYS A 40 -0.50 -13.98 5.03
C LYS A 40 0.30 -13.13 4.03
N PHE A 41 0.48 -11.83 4.28
CA PHE A 41 1.19 -10.94 3.37
C PHE A 41 2.68 -11.34 3.27
N PRO A 42 3.28 -11.40 2.06
CA PRO A 42 4.67 -11.82 1.91
C PRO A 42 5.66 -10.90 2.60
N ILE A 43 6.53 -11.48 3.43
CA ILE A 43 7.46 -10.72 4.27
C ILE A 43 8.58 -10.05 3.48
N GLY A 44 9.02 -10.61 2.35
CA GLY A 44 10.08 -9.99 1.54
C GLY A 44 9.61 -8.70 0.87
N ILE A 45 8.34 -8.62 0.46
CA ILE A 45 7.73 -7.36 0.03
C ILE A 45 7.70 -6.35 1.19
N LEU A 46 7.34 -6.80 2.40
CA LEU A 46 7.36 -5.92 3.59
C LEU A 46 8.77 -5.43 3.91
N GLN A 47 9.80 -6.25 3.77
CA GLN A 47 11.17 -5.84 4.07
C GLN A 47 11.71 -4.82 3.06
N ARG A 48 11.32 -4.91 1.78
CA ARG A 48 11.85 -4.07 0.69
C ARG A 48 11.01 -2.83 0.35
N SER A 49 9.84 -2.69 0.96
CA SER A 49 8.94 -1.56 0.73
C SER A 49 9.09 -0.46 1.77
N LEU A 50 8.57 0.73 1.45
CA LEU A 50 8.22 1.75 2.44
C LEU A 50 6.77 1.49 2.88
N LYS A 51 6.56 1.30 4.19
CA LYS A 51 5.23 1.05 4.77
C LYS A 51 4.66 2.38 5.26
N VAL A 52 3.47 2.72 4.80
CA VAL A 52 2.70 3.88 5.29
C VAL A 52 1.36 3.37 5.76
N VAL A 53 0.99 3.69 7.01
CA VAL A 53 -0.30 3.33 7.59
C VAL A 53 -1.17 4.57 7.58
N THR A 54 -2.35 4.48 6.97
CA THR A 54 -3.34 5.56 6.94
C THR A 54 -4.46 5.21 7.90
N GLU A 55 -4.33 5.63 9.16
CA GLU A 55 -5.41 5.52 10.13
C GLU A 55 -6.30 6.77 10.07
N PRO A 56 -7.61 6.65 10.33
CA PRO A 56 -8.47 7.81 10.47
C PRO A 56 -7.96 8.70 11.62
N PRO A 57 -8.03 10.04 11.48
CA PRO A 57 -7.51 10.92 12.50
C PRO A 57 -8.31 10.78 13.81
N ASN A 58 -7.60 10.78 14.93
CA ASN A 58 -8.21 10.72 16.25
C ASN A 58 -8.92 12.05 16.58
N GLY A 59 -10.21 11.97 16.89
CA GLY A 59 -11.01 13.10 17.38
C GLY A 59 -11.92 13.78 16.34
N LEU A 60 -13.08 14.27 16.82
CA LEU A 60 -14.15 14.83 15.97
C LEU A 60 -13.70 16.05 15.16
N LYS A 61 -12.91 16.95 15.76
CA LYS A 61 -12.45 18.18 15.09
C LYS A 61 -11.60 17.90 13.85
N LEU A 62 -10.67 16.95 13.95
CA LEU A 62 -9.80 16.56 12.82
C LEU A 62 -10.60 15.84 11.74
N ASN A 63 -11.54 14.97 12.13
CA ASN A 63 -12.44 14.32 11.18
C ASN A 63 -13.30 15.33 10.43
N LEU A 64 -13.93 16.29 11.12
CA LEU A 64 -14.72 17.35 10.49
C LEU A 64 -13.87 18.16 9.51
N ARG A 65 -12.67 18.59 9.91
CA ARG A 65 -11.77 19.34 9.03
C ARG A 65 -11.41 18.56 7.77
N ASN A 66 -11.13 17.25 7.89
CA ASN A 66 -10.85 16.39 6.74
C ASN A 66 -12.07 16.24 5.82
N THR A 67 -13.28 16.11 6.39
CA THR A 67 -14.52 16.05 5.61
C THR A 67 -14.76 17.34 4.85
N TYR A 68 -14.67 18.51 5.50
CA TYR A 68 -14.86 19.81 4.84
C TYR A 68 -13.81 20.06 3.75
N PHE A 69 -12.57 19.62 3.94
CA PHE A 69 -11.52 19.72 2.91
C PHE A 69 -11.81 18.86 1.67
N LYS A 70 -12.53 17.75 1.82
CA LYS A 70 -12.88 16.83 0.72
C LYS A 70 -14.11 17.25 -0.08
N ILE A 71 -14.88 18.23 0.39
CA ILE A 71 -16.05 18.74 -0.33
C ILE A 71 -15.54 19.73 -1.39
N PRO A 72 -15.71 19.44 -2.69
CA PRO A 72 -15.37 20.40 -3.73
C PRO A 72 -16.26 21.65 -3.64
N ALA A 73 -15.70 22.80 -4.01
CA ALA A 73 -16.41 24.09 -4.01
C ALA A 73 -17.58 24.11 -5.01
#